data_AF-A0A672ULC6-F1
#
_entry.id   AF-A0A672ULC6-F1
#
_cell.length_a   1.000
_cell.length_b   1.000
_cell.length_c   1.000
_cell.angle_alpha   90.00
_cell.angle_beta   90.00
_cell.angle_gamma   90.00
#
_symmetry.space_group_name_H-M   'P 1'
#
loop_
_entity.id
_entity.type
_entity.pdbx_description
1 polymer ?
#
loop_
_entity_poly.entity_id
_entity_poly.type
_entity_poly.pdbx_seq_one_letter_code
_entity_poly.pdbx_strand_id
1 'polypeptide(L)'
;MVSAPVPSVGPSHKATSPPSLSPPFPAPESPPTPSGCPAAVGASVCPAAAAASNGVRLSVSRGPSNHPDTMYTTLPTSGSPFGPAAARPGLHVWRVEKLRPVEVPERTWGVFFSGDAYLVLHNGPEERAHLHLWMGRDSSQDEQGACALLSTQLNALLGERPVTHREVQGNESDLFMQYFPHGVTYQDGGVASAFKPPRPSTSPGHRLYQVKGRRNIRASERDLAWSSFNTGDCFILDLGETLLVWCGSGCNALERSRAQELAAAIRDSERRGRARLEIVADGEEPPEMLQVLGPKPTLPEGSPEEDAVADQSNARAAVLYKVSDATGHMDLTQVAASSPFSQSLLCSDDCFVLDNGAGGKVYVWKGRKANEQERQAALRVAEEVITRMGHSPRTQVEILPQGHETPLFKQFFTSWK
;
A
#
# COMPACT_ATOMS: atom_id res chain seq x y z
N MET A 1 -74.74 28.29 -36.20
CA MET A 1 -74.25 29.02 -35.00
C MET A 1 -73.66 27.96 -34.07
N VAL A 2 -72.37 27.84 -33.80
CA VAL A 2 -71.24 28.75 -33.95
C VAL A 2 -70.00 27.89 -34.25
N SER A 3 -69.30 28.22 -35.33
CA SER A 3 -67.92 27.83 -35.60
C SER A 3 -66.98 28.67 -34.73
N ALA A 4 -65.93 28.07 -34.16
CA ALA A 4 -64.75 28.78 -33.65
C ALA A 4 -63.59 27.77 -33.39
N PRO A 5 -62.31 28.19 -33.35
CA PRO A 5 -61.37 27.83 -34.42
C PRO A 5 -60.02 27.26 -33.93
N VAL A 6 -59.23 26.79 -34.90
CA VAL A 6 -57.78 26.57 -34.83
C VAL A 6 -57.04 27.91 -34.70
N PRO A 7 -55.91 27.96 -33.96
CA PRO A 7 -54.67 28.56 -34.49
C PRO A 7 -53.44 27.69 -34.16
N SER A 8 -52.65 27.27 -35.14
CA SER A 8 -51.48 27.93 -35.76
C SER A 8 -50.17 27.83 -34.98
N VAL A 9 -49.12 27.51 -35.73
CA VAL A 9 -47.76 27.07 -35.38
C VAL A 9 -46.82 28.22 -34.96
N GLY A 10 -45.96 27.95 -33.96
CA GLY A 10 -44.59 28.48 -33.77
C GLY A 10 -44.41 29.78 -32.94
N PRO A 11 -43.23 30.06 -32.35
CA PRO A 11 -41.92 29.44 -32.58
C PRO A 11 -41.17 28.93 -31.33
N SER A 12 -40.16 28.12 -31.62
CA SER A 12 -38.98 27.70 -30.86
C SER A 12 -38.41 28.75 -29.88
N HIS A 13 -38.02 28.35 -28.67
CA HIS A 13 -36.67 28.60 -28.14
C HIS A 13 -36.43 28.03 -26.72
N LYS A 14 -35.29 27.33 -26.62
CA LYS A 14 -34.37 27.17 -25.47
C LYS A 14 -34.76 26.15 -24.39
N ALA A 15 -34.35 24.91 -24.67
CA ALA A 15 -33.88 23.97 -23.67
C ALA A 15 -32.72 24.59 -22.88
N THR A 16 -32.88 24.68 -21.56
CA THR A 16 -31.81 24.94 -20.61
C THR A 16 -30.93 23.70 -20.50
N SER A 17 -29.71 23.81 -21.02
CA SER A 17 -28.62 22.86 -20.84
C SER A 17 -28.12 22.89 -19.38
N PRO A 18 -27.75 21.76 -18.77
CA PRO A 18 -26.99 21.76 -17.53
C PRO A 18 -25.54 22.24 -17.78
N PRO A 19 -24.85 22.79 -16.77
CA PRO A 19 -23.55 23.41 -16.95
C PRO A 19 -22.47 22.40 -17.36
N SER A 20 -21.69 22.80 -18.36
CA SER A 20 -20.55 22.08 -18.91
C SER A 20 -19.44 21.88 -17.87
N LEU A 21 -19.00 20.64 -17.72
CA LEU A 21 -17.79 20.26 -17.01
C LEU A 21 -16.55 20.89 -17.65
N SER A 22 -15.61 21.27 -16.80
CA SER A 22 -14.31 21.91 -17.06
C SER A 22 -13.44 21.15 -18.08
N PRO A 23 -12.49 21.83 -18.77
CA PRO A 23 -11.71 21.24 -19.86
C PRO A 23 -10.61 20.27 -19.34
N PRO A 24 -10.07 19.40 -20.22
CA PRO A 24 -9.06 18.41 -19.85
C PRO A 24 -7.67 19.04 -19.60
N PHE A 25 -6.84 18.30 -18.87
CA PHE A 25 -5.46 18.58 -18.44
C PHE A 25 -4.61 19.39 -19.45
N PRO A 26 -3.93 20.48 -19.02
CA PRO A 26 -2.88 21.09 -19.83
C PRO A 26 -1.58 20.27 -19.77
N ALA A 27 -0.95 20.08 -20.93
CA ALA A 27 0.37 19.46 -21.06
C ALA A 27 1.46 20.30 -20.37
N PRO A 28 2.53 19.69 -19.82
CA PRO A 28 3.62 20.42 -19.19
C PRO A 28 4.44 21.19 -20.24
N GLU A 29 4.60 22.50 -20.02
CA GLU A 29 5.49 23.36 -20.80
C GLU A 29 6.97 22.98 -20.59
N SER A 30 7.70 22.82 -21.69
CA SER A 30 9.15 22.59 -21.71
C SER A 30 9.92 23.83 -21.23
N PRO A 31 11.01 23.67 -20.44
CA PRO A 31 11.84 24.81 -20.05
C PRO A 31 12.64 25.38 -21.24
N PRO A 32 12.94 26.70 -21.25
CA PRO A 32 13.60 27.34 -22.36
C PRO A 32 15.10 27.00 -22.41
N THR A 33 15.57 26.68 -23.61
CA THR A 33 16.98 26.61 -24.00
C THR A 33 17.62 28.00 -24.01
N PRO A 34 18.85 28.19 -23.49
CA PRO A 34 19.68 29.34 -23.84
C PRO A 34 20.59 29.01 -25.03
N SER A 35 20.49 29.82 -26.09
CA SER A 35 21.32 29.78 -27.30
C SER A 35 22.35 30.91 -27.34
N GLY A 36 23.60 30.53 -27.68
CA GLY A 36 24.69 31.33 -28.29
C GLY A 36 25.52 32.23 -27.35
N CYS A 37 26.85 32.42 -27.49
CA CYS A 37 27.94 32.04 -28.40
C CYS A 37 29.22 32.81 -27.89
N PRO A 38 30.45 32.73 -28.46
CA PRO A 38 31.10 31.70 -29.28
C PRO A 38 32.56 31.32 -28.85
N ALA A 39 33.01 30.21 -29.43
CA ALA A 39 34.35 29.72 -29.79
C ALA A 39 35.66 30.43 -29.36
N ALA A 40 36.61 29.62 -28.88
CA ALA A 40 38.03 29.73 -29.24
C ALA A 40 38.68 28.34 -29.37
N VAL A 41 39.44 28.21 -30.46
CA VAL A 41 40.08 27.02 -31.04
C VAL A 41 41.44 26.79 -30.38
N GLY A 42 41.89 25.53 -30.25
CA GLY A 42 43.32 25.26 -29.98
C GLY A 42 43.63 23.84 -29.51
N ALA A 43 43.90 22.95 -30.46
CA ALA A 43 44.50 21.64 -30.23
C ALA A 43 46.01 21.75 -29.92
N SER A 44 46.54 20.89 -29.04
CA SER A 44 47.93 20.37 -29.05
C SER A 44 48.08 19.31 -27.93
N VAL A 45 48.03 18.01 -28.23
CA VAL A 45 49.17 17.10 -28.48
C VAL A 45 50.10 16.92 -27.26
N CYS A 46 50.14 15.69 -26.74
CA CYS A 46 51.08 15.15 -25.74
C CYS A 46 52.55 15.22 -26.23
N PRO A 47 53.55 15.06 -25.34
CA PRO A 47 54.04 13.71 -25.12
C PRO A 47 54.52 13.39 -23.69
N ALA A 48 54.54 12.09 -23.40
CA ALA A 48 55.22 11.48 -22.26
C ALA A 48 56.75 11.57 -22.38
N ALA A 49 57.44 11.64 -21.24
CA ALA A 49 58.86 11.31 -21.12
C ALA A 49 59.14 10.69 -19.74
N ALA A 50 59.59 9.44 -19.77
CA ALA A 50 60.21 8.74 -18.65
C ALA A 50 61.69 9.11 -18.56
N ALA A 51 62.24 9.25 -17.35
CA ALA A 51 63.63 8.90 -17.06
C ALA A 51 63.94 8.91 -15.55
N ALA A 52 64.46 7.75 -15.12
CA ALA A 52 65.65 7.56 -14.30
C ALA A 52 65.69 7.94 -12.81
N SER A 53 65.90 6.87 -12.05
CA SER A 53 66.48 6.76 -10.72
C SER A 53 67.75 7.58 -10.48
N ASN A 54 67.90 8.10 -9.27
CA ASN A 54 69.14 7.99 -8.49
C ASN A 54 68.85 8.22 -7.01
N GLY A 55 69.34 7.32 -6.17
CA GLY A 55 68.97 7.22 -4.77
C GLY A 55 69.75 8.13 -3.83
N VAL A 56 69.22 8.27 -2.62
CA VAL A 56 70.01 8.47 -1.41
C VAL A 56 69.39 7.62 -0.30
N ARG A 57 70.21 6.75 0.27
CA ARG A 57 69.92 5.88 1.41
C ARG A 57 70.21 6.71 2.67
N LEU A 58 69.21 6.97 3.51
CA LEU A 58 69.43 7.45 4.87
C LEU A 58 68.86 6.43 5.84
N SER A 59 69.78 5.85 6.62
CA SER A 59 69.48 4.96 7.74
C SER A 59 69.29 5.81 8.99
N VAL A 60 68.19 5.58 9.71
CA VAL A 60 67.99 6.14 11.05
C VAL A 60 67.59 5.00 11.98
N SER A 61 68.34 4.95 13.07
CA SER A 61 68.34 3.99 14.17
C SER A 61 67.04 4.02 14.99
N ARG A 62 66.67 2.83 15.49
CA ARG A 62 65.63 2.62 16.51
C ARG A 62 66.06 3.20 17.87
N GLY A 63 65.17 3.98 18.47
CA GLY A 63 65.11 4.24 19.91
C GLY A 63 63.63 4.24 20.34
N PRO A 64 63.26 3.76 21.54
CA PRO A 64 61.87 3.51 21.90
C PRO A 64 61.21 4.80 22.41
N SER A 65 60.06 5.16 21.84
CA SER A 65 59.21 6.24 22.35
C SER A 65 57.85 5.67 22.75
N ASN A 66 57.60 5.67 24.07
CA ASN A 66 56.30 5.48 24.69
C ASN A 66 55.26 6.40 24.03
N HIS A 67 54.28 5.82 23.35
CA HIS A 67 52.98 6.46 23.13
C HIS A 67 51.89 5.57 23.75
N PRO A 68 50.89 6.17 24.41
CA PRO A 68 49.79 5.41 24.99
C PRO A 68 48.97 4.82 23.85
N ASP A 69 48.65 3.52 23.98
CA ASP A 69 47.76 2.80 23.09
C ASP A 69 46.48 3.61 22.86
N THR A 70 46.30 4.05 21.62
CA THR A 70 45.03 4.56 21.12
C THR A 70 44.03 3.43 21.29
N MET A 71 43.18 3.55 22.31
CA MET A 71 42.04 2.69 22.57
C MET A 71 41.18 2.63 21.30
N TYR A 72 41.32 1.56 20.53
CA TYR A 72 40.15 1.02 19.84
C TYR A 72 39.21 0.60 20.96
N THR A 73 38.27 1.48 21.30
CA THR A 73 37.13 1.13 22.13
C THR A 73 36.43 -0.02 21.43
N THR A 74 36.70 -1.24 21.88
CA THR A 74 35.92 -2.41 21.56
C THR A 74 34.47 -2.06 21.84
N LEU A 75 33.63 -2.14 20.79
CA LEU A 75 32.19 -2.04 20.93
C LEU A 75 31.75 -2.95 22.09
N PRO A 76 30.86 -2.49 22.98
CA PRO A 76 30.37 -3.32 24.06
C PRO A 76 29.83 -4.62 23.46
N THR A 77 30.26 -5.76 23.99
CA THR A 77 29.63 -7.06 23.73
C THR A 77 28.28 -7.09 24.47
N SER A 78 27.38 -6.17 24.14
CA SER A 78 26.00 -6.22 24.60
C SER A 78 25.28 -7.26 23.76
N GLY A 79 24.50 -8.12 24.39
CA GLY A 79 23.68 -9.11 23.70
C GLY A 79 22.98 -8.51 22.48
N SER A 80 22.96 -9.26 21.38
CA SER A 80 22.29 -8.87 20.14
C SER A 80 20.91 -8.25 20.45
N PRO A 81 20.56 -7.10 19.85
CA PRO A 81 19.22 -6.53 20.03
C PRO A 81 18.13 -7.42 19.43
N PHE A 82 18.51 -8.43 18.64
CA PHE A 82 17.63 -9.45 18.10
C PHE A 82 17.59 -10.67 19.01
N GLY A 83 16.37 -11.09 19.36
CA GLY A 83 16.14 -12.33 20.10
C GLY A 83 16.48 -13.59 19.29
N PRO A 84 16.40 -14.78 19.91
CA PRO A 84 16.71 -16.06 19.25
C PRO A 84 15.80 -16.37 18.04
N ALA A 85 14.67 -15.66 17.92
CA ALA A 85 13.75 -15.75 16.80
C ALA A 85 14.43 -15.52 15.44
N ALA A 86 15.42 -14.61 15.37
CA ALA A 86 16.12 -14.26 14.14
C ALA A 86 16.91 -15.42 13.52
N ALA A 87 17.28 -16.43 14.31
CA ALA A 87 17.99 -17.62 13.83
C ALA A 87 17.05 -18.69 13.26
N ARG A 88 15.72 -18.58 13.46
CA ARG A 88 14.75 -19.57 12.99
C ARG A 88 14.53 -19.43 11.47
N PRO A 89 14.34 -20.53 10.73
CA PRO A 89 13.95 -20.46 9.33
C PRO A 89 12.61 -19.75 9.15
N GLY A 90 12.44 -19.04 8.04
CA GLY A 90 11.20 -18.33 7.69
C GLY A 90 11.34 -16.82 7.56
N LEU A 91 10.21 -16.14 7.39
CA LEU A 91 10.12 -14.69 7.33
C LEU A 91 10.08 -14.12 8.76
N HIS A 92 10.75 -13.01 8.99
CA HIS A 92 10.72 -12.25 10.25
C HIS A 92 10.69 -10.77 9.93
N VAL A 93 9.87 -10.02 10.65
CA VAL A 93 9.68 -8.58 10.41
C VAL A 93 9.87 -7.82 11.71
N TRP A 94 10.74 -6.81 11.70
CA TRP A 94 10.91 -5.88 12.80
C TRP A 94 10.62 -4.46 12.34
N ARG A 95 9.95 -3.70 13.20
CA ARG A 95 9.79 -2.26 13.08
C ARG A 95 10.85 -1.57 13.90
N VAL A 96 11.44 -0.51 13.38
CA VAL A 96 12.37 0.34 14.14
C VAL A 96 11.55 1.27 15.02
N GLU A 97 11.62 1.07 16.34
CA GLU A 97 10.95 1.94 17.31
C GLU A 97 11.97 2.47 18.30
N LYS A 98 12.12 3.80 18.38
CA LYS A 98 13.09 4.44 19.30
C LYS A 98 14.48 3.81 19.22
N LEU A 99 14.96 3.61 17.99
CA LEU A 99 16.27 3.04 17.64
C LEU A 99 16.46 1.56 18.03
N ARG A 100 15.37 0.81 18.25
CA ARG A 100 15.41 -0.63 18.57
C ARG A 100 14.55 -1.45 17.61
N PRO A 101 14.90 -2.71 17.33
CA PRO A 101 14.05 -3.60 16.56
C PRO A 101 12.93 -4.13 17.46
N VAL A 102 11.68 -3.85 17.11
CA VAL A 102 10.48 -4.40 17.75
C VAL A 102 9.84 -5.38 16.79
N GLU A 103 9.65 -6.62 17.23
CA GLU A 103 9.06 -7.68 16.39
C GLU A 103 7.62 -7.33 16.04
N VAL A 104 7.31 -7.37 14.73
CA VAL A 104 5.97 -7.10 14.23
C VAL A 104 5.16 -8.41 14.32
N PRO A 105 3.95 -8.38 14.92
CA PRO A 105 3.09 -9.54 14.97
C PRO A 105 2.83 -10.12 13.57
N GLU A 106 2.89 -11.45 13.43
CA GLU A 106 2.74 -12.13 12.13
C GLU A 106 1.44 -11.77 11.41
N ARG A 107 0.36 -11.53 12.17
CA ARG A 107 -0.96 -11.10 11.66
C ARG A 107 -0.95 -9.77 10.91
N THR A 108 0.09 -8.96 11.07
CA THR A 108 0.22 -7.61 10.51
C THR A 108 1.36 -7.48 9.52
N TRP A 109 2.00 -8.60 9.14
CA TRP A 109 2.98 -8.60 8.07
C TRP A 109 2.34 -8.17 6.75
N GLY A 110 3.02 -7.30 6.01
CA GLY A 110 2.50 -6.66 4.79
C GLY A 110 1.86 -5.29 5.02
N VAL A 111 1.65 -4.89 6.28
CA VAL A 111 1.22 -3.53 6.64
C VAL A 111 2.44 -2.73 7.08
N PHE A 112 2.73 -1.63 6.37
CA PHE A 112 3.86 -0.76 6.68
C PHE A 112 3.38 0.66 6.88
N PHE A 113 3.88 1.30 7.94
CA PHE A 113 3.64 2.72 8.20
C PHE A 113 4.62 3.57 7.39
N SER A 114 4.09 4.53 6.61
CA SER A 114 4.88 5.41 5.75
C SER A 114 5.90 6.25 6.53
N GLY A 115 5.65 6.51 7.81
CA GLY A 115 6.53 7.25 8.71
C GLY A 115 7.58 6.40 9.43
N ASP A 116 7.67 5.09 9.16
CA ASP A 116 8.56 4.18 9.89
C ASP A 116 9.58 3.48 8.97
N ALA A 117 10.57 2.83 9.58
CA ALA A 117 11.52 1.94 8.90
C ALA A 117 11.43 0.51 9.44
N TYR A 118 11.67 -0.48 8.58
CA TYR A 118 11.50 -1.90 8.91
C TYR A 118 12.66 -2.75 8.41
N LEU A 119 12.92 -3.84 9.13
CA LEU A 119 13.80 -4.92 8.73
C LEU A 119 12.95 -6.14 8.41
N VAL A 120 13.09 -6.68 7.21
CA VAL A 120 12.41 -7.91 6.78
C VAL A 120 13.45 -8.95 6.43
N LEU A 121 13.55 -10.00 7.22
CA LEU A 121 14.48 -11.11 7.00
C LEU A 121 13.72 -12.32 6.48
N HIS A 122 14.08 -12.81 5.30
CA HIS A 122 13.75 -14.15 4.87
C HIS A 122 14.94 -15.08 5.12
N ASN A 123 14.87 -15.91 6.15
CA ASN A 123 15.92 -16.85 6.54
C ASN A 123 15.65 -18.24 5.94
N GLY A 124 16.14 -18.46 4.71
CA GLY A 124 15.98 -19.74 3.98
C GLY A 124 17.08 -20.77 4.27
N PRO A 125 16.84 -22.07 4.01
CA PRO A 125 17.90 -23.09 3.95
C PRO A 125 18.79 -22.84 2.71
N GLU A 126 20.09 -23.18 2.79
CA GLU A 126 21.08 -23.11 1.68
C GLU A 126 21.63 -21.72 1.27
N GLU A 127 21.98 -20.85 2.22
CA GLU A 127 22.61 -19.52 1.95
C GLU A 127 21.73 -18.50 1.17
N ARG A 128 20.48 -18.83 0.86
CA ARG A 128 19.49 -17.89 0.30
C ARG A 128 18.75 -17.13 1.39
N ALA A 129 19.51 -16.53 2.30
CA ALA A 129 18.96 -15.57 3.24
C ALA A 129 18.92 -14.19 2.59
N HIS A 130 17.84 -13.45 2.79
CA HIS A 130 17.70 -12.10 2.27
C HIS A 130 17.24 -11.18 3.39
N LEU A 131 17.96 -10.08 3.57
CA LEU A 131 17.66 -9.05 4.55
C LEU A 131 17.27 -7.77 3.81
N HIS A 132 16.04 -7.32 4.00
CA HIS A 132 15.49 -6.15 3.34
C HIS A 132 15.33 -5.03 4.35
N LEU A 133 15.88 -3.86 4.03
CA LEU A 133 15.69 -2.62 4.77
C LEU A 133 14.59 -1.84 4.06
N TRP A 134 13.38 -1.85 4.60
CA TRP A 134 12.27 -1.11 4.05
C TRP A 134 12.19 0.28 4.68
N MET A 135 12.07 1.30 3.83
CA MET A 135 12.14 2.70 4.22
C MET A 135 10.84 3.39 3.81
N GLY A 136 10.07 3.81 4.81
CA GLY A 136 8.87 4.61 4.60
C GLY A 136 9.21 5.97 3.99
N ARG A 137 8.34 6.47 3.12
CA ARG A 137 8.49 7.77 2.44
C ARG A 137 8.65 8.93 3.43
N ASP A 138 7.95 8.86 4.55
CA ASP A 138 7.89 9.89 5.59
C ASP A 138 8.75 9.52 6.82
N SER A 139 9.54 8.43 6.72
CA SER A 139 10.40 7.96 7.80
C SER A 139 11.51 8.94 8.15
N SER A 140 11.79 9.09 9.45
CA SER A 140 12.76 10.07 9.94
C SER A 140 14.21 9.63 9.71
N GLN A 141 15.13 10.58 9.61
CA GLN A 141 16.55 10.28 9.36
C GLN A 141 17.16 9.39 10.46
N ASP A 142 16.72 9.53 11.71
CA ASP A 142 17.15 8.69 12.82
C ASP A 142 16.64 7.25 12.71
N GLU A 143 15.39 7.04 12.29
CA GLU A 143 14.84 5.69 12.04
C GLU A 143 15.53 5.02 10.86
N GLN A 144 15.77 5.78 9.79
CA GLN A 144 16.51 5.31 8.63
C GLN A 144 17.94 4.89 8.98
N GLY A 145 18.64 5.71 9.77
CA GLY A 145 19.99 5.42 10.27
C GLY A 145 20.01 4.21 11.22
N ALA A 146 19.02 4.11 12.12
CA ALA A 146 18.88 2.97 13.00
C ALA A 146 18.58 1.67 12.24
N CYS A 147 17.73 1.71 11.21
CA CYS A 147 17.46 0.56 10.35
C CYS A 147 18.75 0.03 9.70
N ALA A 148 19.59 0.93 9.17
CA ALA A 148 20.88 0.57 8.58
C ALA A 148 21.89 0.01 9.60
N LEU A 149 21.93 0.56 10.81
CA LEU A 149 22.78 0.03 11.88
C LEU A 149 22.32 -1.36 12.33
N LEU A 150 21.02 -1.52 12.56
CA LEU A 150 20.41 -2.76 13.00
C LEU A 150 20.53 -3.87 11.95
N SER A 151 20.44 -3.54 10.66
CA SER A 151 20.68 -4.53 9.59
C SER A 151 22.10 -5.07 9.62
N THR A 152 23.09 -4.21 9.87
CA THR A 152 24.50 -4.59 9.97
C THR A 152 24.73 -5.54 11.15
N GLN A 153 24.11 -5.24 12.29
CA GLN A 153 24.18 -6.10 13.48
C GLN A 153 23.49 -7.46 13.26
N LEU A 154 22.32 -7.46 12.62
CA LEU A 154 21.60 -8.69 12.28
C LEU A 154 22.38 -9.54 11.28
N ASN A 155 22.98 -8.91 10.27
CA ASN A 155 23.80 -9.60 9.28
C ASN A 155 25.02 -10.26 9.94
N ALA A 156 25.71 -9.53 10.83
CA ALA A 156 26.84 -10.07 11.60
C ALA A 156 26.42 -11.25 12.50
N LEU A 157 25.26 -11.16 13.17
CA LEU A 157 24.71 -12.25 13.98
C LEU A 157 24.47 -13.53 13.16
N LEU A 158 24.07 -13.38 11.90
CA LEU A 158 23.78 -14.47 10.98
C LEU A 158 24.99 -14.93 10.16
N GLY A 159 26.20 -14.45 10.51
CA GLY A 159 27.46 -14.83 9.88
C GLY A 159 27.63 -14.25 8.46
N GLU A 160 27.07 -13.06 8.21
CA GLU A 160 27.09 -12.35 6.92
C GLU A 160 26.49 -13.13 5.74
N ARG A 161 25.71 -14.19 6.02
CA ARG A 161 25.05 -15.00 5.00
C ARG A 161 23.93 -14.25 4.25
N PRO A 162 23.08 -13.43 4.89
CA PRO A 162 22.00 -12.73 4.18
C PRO A 162 22.48 -11.71 3.13
N VAL A 163 21.92 -11.79 1.93
CA VAL A 163 22.04 -10.71 0.93
C VAL A 163 21.18 -9.53 1.38
N THR A 164 21.79 -8.35 1.47
CA THR A 164 21.10 -7.14 1.95
C THR A 164 20.51 -6.34 0.78
N HIS A 165 19.23 -6.00 0.87
CA HIS A 165 18.48 -5.22 -0.10
C HIS A 165 17.95 -3.94 0.55
N ARG A 166 17.93 -2.84 -0.20
CA ARG A 166 17.30 -1.59 0.23
C ARG A 166 15.99 -1.43 -0.52
N GLU A 167 14.90 -1.44 0.22
CA GLU A 167 13.54 -1.30 -0.29
C GLU A 167 13.03 0.09 0.07
N VAL A 168 12.53 0.83 -0.91
CA VAL A 168 11.91 2.14 -0.70
C VAL A 168 10.42 1.97 -0.87
N GLN A 169 9.62 2.59 0.01
CA GLN A 169 8.17 2.56 -0.09
C GLN A 169 7.71 2.81 -1.53
N GLY A 170 6.96 1.85 -2.06
CA GLY A 170 6.41 1.89 -3.39
C GLY A 170 7.35 1.44 -4.53
N ASN A 171 8.65 1.39 -4.27
CA ASN A 171 9.64 0.85 -5.17
C ASN A 171 10.33 -0.40 -4.60
N GLU A 172 9.52 -1.30 -4.06
CA GLU A 172 9.99 -2.58 -3.57
C GLU A 172 10.36 -3.52 -4.73
N SER A 173 11.41 -4.31 -4.50
CA SER A 173 11.82 -5.37 -5.41
C SER A 173 10.75 -6.45 -5.56
N ASP A 174 10.69 -7.09 -6.73
CA ASP A 174 9.79 -8.23 -6.95
C ASP A 174 10.06 -9.37 -5.95
N LEU A 175 11.29 -9.50 -5.45
CA LEU A 175 11.65 -10.47 -4.41
C LEU A 175 11.00 -10.11 -3.06
N PHE A 176 11.02 -8.84 -2.65
CA PHE A 176 10.35 -8.39 -1.43
C PHE A 176 8.84 -8.60 -1.52
N MET A 177 8.24 -8.22 -2.66
CA MET A 177 6.80 -8.36 -2.87
C MET A 177 6.33 -9.82 -2.82
N GLN A 178 7.16 -10.79 -3.20
CA GLN A 178 6.83 -12.22 -3.11
C GLN A 178 6.60 -12.71 -1.68
N TYR A 179 7.18 -12.05 -0.66
CA TYR A 179 6.94 -12.41 0.73
C TYR A 179 5.53 -12.02 1.20
N PHE A 180 4.90 -11.07 0.52
CA PHE A 180 3.57 -10.53 0.82
C PHE A 180 2.63 -10.87 -0.33
N PRO A 181 2.15 -12.12 -0.43
CA PRO A 181 1.34 -12.61 -1.55
C PRO A 181 -0.06 -11.98 -1.64
N HIS A 182 -0.40 -11.09 -0.70
CA HIS A 182 -1.63 -10.31 -0.65
C HIS A 182 -1.36 -8.83 -0.94
N GLY A 183 -0.16 -8.51 -1.41
CA GLY A 183 0.29 -7.15 -1.58
C GLY A 183 0.75 -6.50 -0.28
N VAL A 184 1.06 -5.22 -0.41
CA VAL A 184 1.59 -4.39 0.68
C VAL A 184 0.64 -3.22 0.88
N THR A 185 0.23 -2.98 2.12
CA THR A 185 -0.63 -1.85 2.49
C THR A 185 0.20 -0.78 3.18
N TYR A 186 0.07 0.45 2.71
CA TYR A 186 0.66 1.61 3.38
C TYR A 186 -0.35 2.30 4.27
N GLN A 187 0.07 2.58 5.50
CA GLN A 187 -0.67 3.36 6.46
C GLN A 187 0.07 4.65 6.78
N ASP A 188 -0.69 5.73 6.88
CA ASP A 188 -0.16 7.01 7.34
C ASP A 188 0.16 6.98 8.83
N GLY A 189 1.15 7.79 9.22
CA GLY A 189 1.67 7.83 10.58
C GLY A 189 2.83 6.87 10.77
N GLY A 190 3.03 6.47 12.02
CA GLY A 190 4.21 5.73 12.45
C GLY A 190 4.45 5.91 13.93
N VAL A 191 5.49 5.27 14.45
CA VAL A 191 5.98 5.51 15.79
C VAL A 191 6.50 6.93 15.87
N ALA A 192 6.31 7.56 17.03
CA ALA A 192 6.97 8.82 17.32
C ALA A 192 8.49 8.64 17.14
N SER A 193 9.07 9.36 16.17
CA SER A 193 10.51 9.60 16.14
C SER A 193 10.97 9.93 17.55
N ALA A 194 12.20 9.54 17.92
CA ALA A 194 12.77 9.87 19.23
C ALA A 194 12.76 11.39 19.52
N PHE A 195 12.44 12.22 18.52
CA PHE A 195 12.43 13.67 18.54
C PHE A 195 11.06 14.35 18.29
N LYS A 196 9.94 13.63 18.05
CA LYS A 196 8.59 14.24 17.82
C LYS A 196 7.40 13.39 18.32
N PRO A 197 6.27 14.00 18.75
CA PRO A 197 5.14 13.26 19.33
C PRO A 197 4.28 12.50 18.30
N PRO A 198 3.59 11.42 18.72
CA PRO A 198 2.89 10.48 17.84
C PRO A 198 1.58 11.03 17.26
N ARG A 199 1.21 10.58 16.05
CA ARG A 199 -0.16 10.65 15.52
C ARG A 199 -0.89 9.32 15.81
N PRO A 200 -2.14 9.34 16.29
CA PRO A 200 -2.84 8.12 16.68
C PRO A 200 -3.23 7.26 15.47
N SER A 201 -2.75 6.01 15.43
CA SER A 201 -3.24 4.96 14.54
C SER A 201 -4.09 3.94 15.30
N THR A 202 -5.13 3.45 14.63
CA THR A 202 -6.07 2.43 15.09
C THR A 202 -5.40 1.05 15.15
N SER A 203 -5.80 0.22 16.11
CA SER A 203 -5.17 -1.05 16.50
C SER A 203 -4.83 -2.00 15.32
N PRO A 204 -3.61 -2.54 15.24
CA PRO A 204 -3.17 -3.37 14.13
C PRO A 204 -3.68 -4.82 14.29
N GLY A 205 -4.71 -5.18 13.52
CA GLY A 205 -5.02 -6.57 13.23
C GLY A 205 -6.51 -6.93 13.11
N HIS A 206 -7.43 -6.12 13.65
CA HIS A 206 -8.86 -6.38 13.54
C HIS A 206 -9.52 -5.41 12.57
N ARG A 207 -10.33 -5.93 11.65
CA ARG A 207 -11.00 -5.13 10.61
C ARG A 207 -12.48 -5.48 10.59
N LEU A 208 -13.32 -4.48 10.32
CA LEU A 208 -14.75 -4.67 10.12
C LEU A 208 -15.11 -4.27 8.69
N TYR A 209 -15.80 -5.15 7.98
CA TYR A 209 -16.34 -4.86 6.65
C TYR A 209 -17.86 -4.89 6.68
N GLN A 210 -18.49 -3.83 6.19
CA GLN A 210 -19.92 -3.80 5.92
C GLN A 210 -20.18 -4.26 4.48
N VAL A 211 -20.99 -5.30 4.33
CA VAL A 211 -21.42 -5.85 3.05
C VAL A 211 -22.84 -5.37 2.77
N LYS A 212 -22.97 -4.43 1.84
CA LYS A 212 -24.24 -3.76 1.54
C LYS A 212 -24.52 -3.66 0.05
N GLY A 213 -25.79 -3.85 -0.31
CA GLY A 213 -26.32 -3.57 -1.64
C GLY A 213 -27.44 -4.52 -2.04
N ARG A 214 -28.18 -4.17 -3.08
CA ARG A 214 -29.29 -4.97 -3.58
C ARG A 214 -28.92 -5.80 -4.81
N ARG A 215 -28.26 -5.18 -5.79
CA ARG A 215 -27.74 -5.83 -7.00
C ARG A 215 -26.23 -5.72 -7.08
N ASN A 216 -25.69 -4.57 -6.71
CA ASN A 216 -24.26 -4.25 -6.73
C ASN A 216 -23.72 -4.28 -5.31
N ILE A 217 -23.59 -5.48 -4.75
CA ILE A 217 -23.12 -5.67 -3.37
C ILE A 217 -21.63 -5.38 -3.26
N ARG A 218 -21.26 -4.57 -2.29
CA ARG A 218 -19.87 -4.19 -2.00
C ARG A 218 -19.54 -4.35 -0.54
N ALA A 219 -18.30 -4.75 -0.29
CA ALA A 219 -17.70 -4.70 1.04
C ALA A 219 -16.89 -3.42 1.20
N SER A 220 -17.20 -2.65 2.24
CA SER A 220 -16.50 -1.43 2.62
C SER A 220 -15.96 -1.57 4.04
N GLU A 221 -14.73 -1.13 4.27
CA GLU A 221 -14.14 -1.14 5.61
C GLU A 221 -14.82 -0.06 6.48
N ARG A 222 -15.14 -0.43 7.72
CA ARG A 222 -15.80 0.41 8.72
C ARG A 222 -15.03 0.40 10.04
N ASP A 223 -15.34 1.37 10.88
CA ASP A 223 -14.79 1.42 12.23
C ASP A 223 -15.20 0.16 13.01
N LEU A 224 -14.25 -0.39 13.77
CA LEU A 224 -14.46 -1.58 14.59
C LEU A 224 -15.28 -1.25 15.85
N ALA A 225 -16.57 -0.95 15.67
CA ALA A 225 -17.48 -0.55 16.73
C ALA A 225 -18.94 -0.91 16.42
N TRP A 226 -19.75 -1.13 17.45
CA TRP A 226 -21.19 -1.36 17.31
C TRP A 226 -21.94 -0.23 16.61
N SER A 227 -21.42 1.01 16.67
CA SER A 227 -22.00 2.16 15.96
C SER A 227 -21.97 2.02 14.43
N SER A 228 -21.16 1.11 13.89
CA SER A 228 -21.12 0.81 12.45
C SER A 228 -22.11 -0.27 12.03
N PHE A 229 -22.68 -1.02 12.97
CA PHE A 229 -23.62 -2.11 12.69
C PHE A 229 -25.06 -1.60 12.51
N ASN A 230 -25.82 -2.33 11.71
CA ASN A 230 -27.27 -2.22 11.62
C ASN A 230 -27.86 -3.63 11.39
N THR A 231 -29.14 -3.82 11.66
CA THR A 231 -29.77 -5.15 11.52
C THR A 231 -30.12 -5.51 10.07
N GLY A 232 -30.02 -4.56 9.13
CA GLY A 232 -30.39 -4.76 7.72
C GLY A 232 -29.25 -5.23 6.81
N ASP A 233 -28.01 -5.27 7.28
CA ASP A 233 -26.84 -5.62 6.45
C ASP A 233 -26.09 -6.86 6.99
N CYS A 234 -25.13 -7.34 6.20
CA CYS A 234 -24.14 -8.33 6.66
C CYS A 234 -22.81 -7.64 6.97
N PHE A 235 -22.09 -8.17 7.95
CA PHE A 235 -20.79 -7.67 8.37
C PHE A 235 -19.77 -8.82 8.44
N ILE A 236 -18.53 -8.55 8.02
CA ILE A 236 -17.42 -9.47 8.17
C ILE A 236 -16.48 -8.86 9.21
N LEU A 237 -16.42 -9.49 10.37
CA LEU A 237 -15.49 -9.15 11.43
C LEU A 237 -14.26 -10.05 11.31
N ASP A 238 -13.14 -9.42 10.98
CA ASP A 238 -11.87 -10.08 10.77
C ASP A 238 -11.00 -9.94 12.03
N LEU A 239 -10.77 -11.06 12.73
CA LEU A 239 -9.97 -11.15 13.95
C LEU A 239 -8.60 -11.84 13.71
N GLY A 240 -8.17 -11.98 12.46
CA GLY A 240 -6.91 -12.68 12.12
C GLY A 240 -7.06 -14.20 12.04
N GLU A 241 -7.22 -14.88 13.18
CA GLU A 241 -7.38 -16.34 13.21
C GLU A 241 -8.84 -16.80 13.00
N THR A 242 -9.79 -15.90 13.29
CA THR A 242 -11.23 -16.13 13.14
C THR A 242 -11.81 -15.05 12.23
N LEU A 243 -12.63 -15.46 11.27
CA LEU A 243 -13.49 -14.60 10.45
C LEU A 243 -14.94 -14.86 10.83
N LEU A 244 -15.61 -13.84 11.35
CA LEU A 244 -17.01 -13.90 11.74
C LEU A 244 -17.86 -13.19 10.69
N VAL A 245 -18.78 -13.91 10.06
CA VAL A 245 -19.80 -13.32 9.17
C VAL A 245 -21.05 -13.10 10.00
N TRP A 246 -21.24 -11.87 10.48
CA TRP A 246 -22.44 -11.49 11.22
C TRP A 246 -23.56 -11.12 10.26
N CYS A 247 -24.71 -11.77 10.39
CA CYS A 247 -25.89 -11.55 9.56
C CYS A 247 -26.97 -10.85 10.39
N GLY A 248 -27.27 -9.60 10.04
CA GLY A 248 -28.38 -8.88 10.65
C GLY A 248 -29.72 -9.57 10.39
N SER A 249 -30.66 -9.43 11.32
CA SER A 249 -31.99 -10.05 11.22
C SER A 249 -32.79 -9.65 9.97
N GLY A 250 -32.54 -8.46 9.43
CA GLY A 250 -33.16 -7.90 8.23
C GLY A 250 -32.34 -8.03 6.94
N CYS A 251 -31.16 -8.65 6.97
CA CYS A 251 -30.28 -8.70 5.80
C CYS A 251 -30.82 -9.53 4.63
N ASN A 252 -30.48 -9.11 3.41
CA ASN A 252 -31.00 -9.76 2.22
C ASN A 252 -30.19 -11.04 1.86
N ALA A 253 -30.82 -11.96 1.12
CA ALA A 253 -30.19 -13.26 0.81
C ALA A 253 -28.92 -13.13 -0.05
N LEU A 254 -28.85 -12.12 -0.91
CA LEU A 254 -27.70 -11.88 -1.77
C LEU A 254 -26.52 -11.32 -0.96
N GLU A 255 -26.77 -10.44 0.01
CA GLU A 255 -25.78 -9.94 0.97
C GLU A 255 -25.17 -11.08 1.77
N ARG A 256 -25.99 -11.99 2.30
CA ARG A 256 -25.50 -13.18 3.00
C ARG A 256 -24.58 -14.03 2.14
N SER A 257 -25.00 -14.34 0.91
CA SER A 257 -24.17 -15.11 -0.05
C SER A 257 -22.85 -14.41 -0.32
N ARG A 258 -22.89 -13.10 -0.61
CA ARG A 258 -21.68 -12.32 -0.91
C ARG A 258 -20.75 -12.15 0.29
N ALA A 259 -21.30 -11.96 1.49
CA ALA A 259 -20.51 -11.88 2.70
C ALA A 259 -19.79 -13.22 2.99
N GLN A 260 -20.48 -14.34 2.81
CA GLN A 260 -19.87 -15.67 2.94
C GLN A 260 -18.82 -15.95 1.87
N GLU A 261 -19.09 -15.64 0.60
CA GLU A 261 -18.13 -15.78 -0.51
C GLU A 261 -16.87 -14.94 -0.25
N LEU A 262 -17.05 -13.68 0.16
CA LEU A 262 -15.93 -12.78 0.43
C LEU A 262 -15.13 -13.23 1.66
N ALA A 263 -15.80 -13.62 2.74
CA ALA A 263 -15.11 -14.12 3.94
C ALA A 263 -14.36 -15.43 3.65
N ALA A 264 -14.93 -16.33 2.84
CA ALA A 264 -14.24 -17.53 2.37
C ALA A 264 -13.04 -17.18 1.49
N ALA A 265 -13.18 -16.20 0.59
CA ALA A 265 -12.07 -15.72 -0.21
C ALA A 265 -10.94 -15.13 0.66
N ILE A 266 -11.27 -14.30 1.67
CA ILE A 266 -10.29 -13.77 2.64
C ILE A 266 -9.61 -14.92 3.41
N ARG A 267 -10.38 -15.91 3.86
CA ARG A 267 -9.83 -17.11 4.51
C ARG A 267 -8.82 -17.82 3.61
N ASP A 268 -9.20 -18.10 2.37
CA ASP A 268 -8.43 -18.96 1.47
C ASP A 268 -7.23 -18.22 0.88
N SER A 269 -7.39 -16.94 0.51
CA SER A 269 -6.29 -16.11 0.05
C SER A 269 -5.48 -15.61 1.23
N GLU A 270 -5.98 -14.63 2.00
CA GLU A 270 -5.21 -13.87 3.01
C GLU A 270 -4.75 -14.75 4.16
N ARG A 271 -5.57 -15.74 4.56
CA ARG A 271 -5.28 -16.64 5.69
C ARG A 271 -4.80 -18.02 5.27
N ARG A 272 -4.55 -18.24 3.98
CA ARG A 272 -4.03 -19.51 3.43
C ARG A 272 -4.89 -20.72 3.85
N GLY A 273 -6.21 -20.51 3.97
CA GLY A 273 -7.17 -21.52 4.41
C GLY A 273 -7.11 -21.89 5.90
N ARG A 274 -6.29 -21.20 6.71
CA ARG A 274 -6.06 -21.57 8.12
C ARG A 274 -7.02 -20.91 9.10
N ALA A 275 -7.65 -19.80 8.73
CA ALA A 275 -8.58 -19.10 9.61
C ALA A 275 -9.91 -19.87 9.75
N ARG A 276 -10.48 -19.85 10.94
CA ARG A 276 -11.83 -20.36 11.20
C ARG A 276 -12.84 -19.39 10.60
N LEU A 277 -13.81 -19.89 9.84
CA LEU A 277 -14.91 -19.08 9.32
C LEU A 277 -16.20 -19.50 10.02
N GLU A 278 -16.88 -18.54 10.64
CA GLU A 278 -18.07 -18.77 11.46
C GLU A 278 -19.16 -17.79 11.05
N ILE A 279 -20.38 -18.29 10.85
CA ILE A 279 -21.55 -17.47 10.51
C ILE A 279 -22.30 -17.23 11.82
N VAL A 280 -22.56 -15.96 12.10
CA VAL A 280 -23.15 -15.49 13.37
C VAL A 280 -24.47 -14.81 13.05
N ALA A 281 -25.56 -15.29 13.66
CA ALA A 281 -26.86 -14.63 13.54
C ALA A 281 -26.99 -13.50 14.58
N ASP A 282 -27.80 -12.50 14.24
CA ASP A 282 -28.23 -11.44 15.16
C ASP A 282 -28.84 -12.02 16.46
N GLY A 283 -28.13 -11.87 17.58
CA GLY A 283 -28.51 -12.40 18.90
C GLY A 283 -27.74 -13.64 19.35
N GLU A 284 -26.90 -14.21 18.47
CA GLU A 284 -26.05 -15.38 18.74
C GLU A 284 -24.56 -15.01 18.75
N GLU A 285 -24.23 -13.77 19.14
CA GLU A 285 -22.85 -13.28 19.08
C GLU A 285 -21.91 -14.08 19.99
N PRO A 286 -20.82 -14.67 19.47
CA PRO A 286 -19.89 -15.45 20.28
C PRO A 286 -19.10 -14.55 21.24
N PRO A 287 -18.61 -15.08 22.37
CA PRO A 287 -17.85 -14.31 23.35
C PRO A 287 -16.64 -13.58 22.76
N GLU A 288 -15.97 -14.18 21.76
CA GLU A 288 -14.83 -13.58 21.05
C GLU A 288 -15.22 -12.26 20.35
N MET A 289 -16.43 -12.18 19.78
CA MET A 289 -16.95 -10.97 19.15
C MET A 289 -17.24 -9.88 20.20
N LEU A 290 -17.90 -10.26 21.29
CA LEU A 290 -18.26 -9.34 22.38
C LEU A 290 -17.04 -8.83 23.15
N GLN A 291 -15.97 -9.63 23.22
CA GLN A 291 -14.71 -9.21 23.81
C GLN A 291 -14.06 -8.07 23.02
N VAL A 292 -14.21 -8.07 21.70
CA VAL A 292 -13.62 -7.06 20.81
C VAL A 292 -14.51 -5.82 20.68
N LEU A 293 -15.81 -6.02 20.46
CA LEU A 293 -16.76 -4.92 20.22
C LEU A 293 -17.41 -4.37 21.50
N GLY A 294 -17.30 -5.08 22.61
CA GLY A 294 -18.03 -4.80 23.84
C GLY A 294 -19.46 -5.37 23.83
N PRO A 295 -20.25 -5.08 24.88
CA PRO A 295 -21.63 -5.56 24.97
C PRO A 295 -22.49 -4.96 23.85
N LYS A 296 -23.29 -5.82 23.22
CA LYS A 296 -24.13 -5.42 22.09
C LYS A 296 -25.26 -4.47 22.53
N PRO A 297 -25.36 -3.27 21.93
CA PRO A 297 -26.48 -2.37 22.14
C PRO A 297 -27.66 -2.74 21.22
N THR A 298 -28.80 -2.05 21.38
CA THR A 298 -29.86 -2.09 20.36
C THR A 298 -29.34 -1.44 19.08
N LEU A 299 -29.37 -2.18 17.97
CA LEU A 299 -28.89 -1.73 16.67
C LEU A 299 -30.01 -1.04 15.87
N PRO A 300 -29.68 -0.07 15.00
CA PRO A 300 -30.66 0.53 14.09
C PRO A 300 -31.12 -0.48 13.04
N GLU A 301 -32.36 -0.33 12.58
CA GLU A 301 -32.88 -1.09 11.43
C GLU A 301 -32.28 -0.55 10.13
N GLY A 302 -31.80 -1.44 9.27
CA GLY A 302 -31.45 -1.07 7.89
C GLY A 302 -32.69 -1.11 7.00
N SER A 303 -32.73 -0.27 5.96
CA SER A 303 -33.87 -0.21 5.03
C SER A 303 -33.53 -0.67 3.61
N PRO A 304 -34.49 -1.28 2.87
CA PRO A 304 -34.29 -1.62 1.45
C PRO A 304 -34.06 -0.42 0.52
N GLU A 305 -34.44 0.76 0.97
CA GLU A 305 -34.20 2.03 0.27
C GLU A 305 -32.72 2.43 0.35
N GLU A 306 -32.09 2.23 1.52
CA GLU A 306 -30.65 2.40 1.70
C GLU A 306 -29.85 1.44 0.82
N ASP A 307 -30.35 0.22 0.57
CA ASP A 307 -29.68 -0.73 -0.35
C ASP A 307 -29.72 -0.26 -1.81
N ALA A 308 -30.83 0.37 -2.22
CA ALA A 308 -30.95 0.94 -3.56
C ALA A 308 -30.06 2.19 -3.73
N VAL A 309 -29.92 2.99 -2.68
CA VAL A 309 -28.96 4.11 -2.64
C VAL A 309 -27.53 3.59 -2.66
N ALA A 310 -27.24 2.53 -1.89
CA ALA A 310 -25.93 1.87 -1.89
C ALA A 310 -25.60 1.32 -3.29
N ASP A 311 -26.53 0.71 -4.02
CA ASP A 311 -26.32 0.25 -5.40
C ASP A 311 -25.88 1.38 -6.35
N GLN A 312 -26.50 2.57 -6.23
CA GLN A 312 -26.14 3.73 -7.04
C GLN A 312 -24.77 4.29 -6.67
N SER A 313 -24.46 4.33 -5.37
CA SER A 313 -23.15 4.72 -4.87
C SER A 313 -22.08 3.72 -5.33
N ASN A 314 -22.27 2.43 -5.08
CA ASN A 314 -21.38 1.33 -5.43
C ASN A 314 -21.08 1.25 -6.94
N ALA A 315 -22.07 1.52 -7.79
CA ALA A 315 -21.86 1.57 -9.24
C ALA A 315 -20.88 2.69 -9.63
N ARG A 316 -20.92 3.83 -8.93
CA ARG A 316 -20.08 5.01 -9.21
C ARG A 316 -18.85 5.10 -8.30
N ALA A 317 -18.71 4.20 -7.33
CA ALA A 317 -17.74 4.31 -6.24
C ALA A 317 -16.30 4.08 -6.66
N ALA A 318 -16.07 3.46 -7.82
CA ALA A 318 -14.72 3.17 -8.28
C ALA A 318 -14.46 3.57 -9.73
N VAL A 319 -13.27 4.14 -9.93
CA VAL A 319 -12.72 4.53 -11.23
C VAL A 319 -11.41 3.79 -11.45
N LEU A 320 -11.18 3.30 -12.66
CA LEU A 320 -9.94 2.61 -13.02
C LEU A 320 -9.13 3.47 -13.98
N TYR A 321 -7.88 3.74 -13.60
CA TYR A 321 -6.90 4.47 -14.39
C TYR A 321 -5.78 3.54 -14.84
N LYS A 322 -5.27 3.74 -16.05
CA LYS A 322 -4.07 3.13 -16.59
C LYS A 322 -2.93 4.15 -16.56
N VAL A 323 -1.77 3.69 -16.10
CA VAL A 323 -0.51 4.45 -16.04
C VAL A 323 0.47 3.75 -16.97
N SER A 324 0.85 4.44 -18.05
CA SER A 324 1.63 3.86 -19.14
C SER A 324 2.52 4.88 -19.80
N ASP A 325 3.71 4.48 -20.24
CA ASP A 325 4.60 5.31 -21.05
C ASP A 325 4.68 4.89 -22.52
N ALA A 326 3.77 4.03 -22.98
CA ALA A 326 3.76 3.50 -24.34
C ALA A 326 3.69 4.58 -25.44
N THR A 327 3.22 5.79 -25.11
CA THR A 327 3.17 6.96 -26.00
C THR A 327 4.50 7.74 -26.07
N GLY A 328 5.54 7.28 -25.38
CA GLY A 328 6.85 7.92 -25.24
C GLY A 328 6.95 8.91 -24.07
N HIS A 329 5.87 9.08 -23.29
CA HIS A 329 5.83 9.85 -22.05
C HIS A 329 4.78 9.25 -21.11
N MET A 330 4.91 9.48 -19.80
CA MET A 330 3.93 8.97 -18.83
C MET A 330 2.56 9.60 -19.04
N ASP A 331 1.59 8.75 -19.35
CA ASP A 331 0.19 9.11 -19.54
C ASP A 331 -0.70 8.46 -18.48
N LEU A 332 -1.68 9.22 -18.02
CA LEU A 332 -2.70 8.79 -17.07
C LEU A 332 -4.05 8.77 -17.79
N THR A 333 -4.52 7.59 -18.14
CA THR A 333 -5.78 7.43 -18.89
C THR A 333 -6.85 6.78 -18.03
N GLN A 334 -8.03 7.39 -17.99
CA GLN A 334 -9.18 6.77 -17.35
C GLN A 334 -9.74 5.67 -18.27
N VAL A 335 -9.53 4.41 -17.92
CA VAL A 335 -9.95 3.25 -18.73
C VAL A 335 -11.36 2.77 -18.41
N ALA A 336 -11.86 3.06 -17.20
CA ALA A 336 -13.25 2.83 -16.84
C ALA A 336 -13.73 3.83 -15.79
N ALA A 337 -14.91 4.43 -16.03
CA ALA A 337 -15.49 5.45 -15.15
C ALA A 337 -16.32 4.91 -13.98
N SER A 338 -16.69 3.63 -14.03
CA SER A 338 -17.61 3.02 -13.07
C SER A 338 -17.42 1.51 -13.03
N SER A 339 -17.59 0.94 -11.84
CA SER A 339 -17.53 -0.50 -11.62
C SER A 339 -18.91 -1.16 -11.90
N PRO A 340 -18.97 -2.47 -12.18
CA PRO A 340 -17.86 -3.44 -12.18
C PRO A 340 -17.04 -3.40 -13.49
N PHE A 341 -15.74 -3.65 -13.36
CA PHE A 341 -14.76 -3.61 -14.46
C PHE A 341 -14.61 -4.97 -15.15
N SER A 342 -14.02 -5.01 -16.35
CA SER A 342 -13.56 -6.26 -16.95
C SER A 342 -12.12 -6.56 -16.53
N GLN A 343 -11.81 -7.80 -16.13
CA GLN A 343 -10.43 -8.22 -15.81
C GLN A 343 -9.48 -7.98 -16.99
N SER A 344 -9.98 -8.06 -18.22
CA SER A 344 -9.20 -7.82 -19.44
C SER A 344 -8.66 -6.39 -19.58
N LEU A 345 -9.15 -5.43 -18.77
CA LEU A 345 -8.62 -4.07 -18.74
C LEU A 345 -7.22 -4.03 -18.11
N LEU A 346 -6.89 -4.98 -17.22
CA LEU A 346 -5.59 -5.05 -16.56
C LEU A 346 -4.56 -5.71 -17.51
N CYS A 347 -3.82 -4.87 -18.24
CA CYS A 347 -2.74 -5.31 -19.11
C CYS A 347 -1.48 -5.61 -18.31
N SER A 348 -0.81 -6.74 -18.58
CA SER A 348 0.41 -7.12 -17.85
C SER A 348 1.60 -6.20 -18.10
N ASP A 349 1.55 -5.44 -19.19
CA ASP A 349 2.61 -4.54 -19.63
C ASP A 349 2.56 -3.15 -18.95
N ASP A 350 1.50 -2.84 -18.19
CA ASP A 350 1.28 -1.51 -17.60
C ASP A 350 0.91 -1.58 -16.11
N CYS A 351 0.87 -0.43 -15.45
CA CYS A 351 0.33 -0.28 -14.09
C CYS A 351 -1.07 0.34 -14.11
N PHE A 352 -1.87 0.03 -13.09
CA PHE A 352 -3.24 0.53 -12.97
C PHE A 352 -3.52 1.05 -11.57
N VAL A 353 -4.33 2.09 -11.48
CA VAL A 353 -4.79 2.67 -10.21
C VAL A 353 -6.31 2.54 -10.15
N LEU A 354 -6.80 1.79 -9.16
CA LEU A 354 -8.22 1.67 -8.87
C LEU A 354 -8.54 2.62 -7.72
N ASP A 355 -9.19 3.73 -8.04
CA ASP A 355 -9.68 4.68 -7.05
C ASP A 355 -10.96 4.14 -6.41
N ASN A 356 -10.93 3.85 -5.11
CA ASN A 356 -12.10 3.62 -4.27
C ASN A 356 -11.97 4.47 -2.98
N GLY A 357 -11.43 5.68 -3.10
CA GLY A 357 -11.10 6.53 -1.95
C GLY A 357 -12.31 6.94 -1.12
N ALA A 358 -13.51 6.97 -1.70
CA ALA A 358 -14.77 7.12 -0.95
C ALA A 358 -15.01 5.97 0.04
N GLY A 359 -14.51 4.76 -0.28
CA GLY A 359 -14.48 3.59 0.60
C GLY A 359 -13.18 3.47 1.41
N GLY A 360 -12.34 4.50 1.44
CA GLY A 360 -11.12 4.57 2.26
C GLY A 360 -9.91 3.81 1.73
N LYS A 361 -9.95 3.30 0.49
CA LYS A 361 -8.81 2.58 -0.12
C LYS A 361 -8.60 2.95 -1.59
N VAL A 362 -7.34 3.07 -1.99
CA VAL A 362 -6.91 3.13 -3.39
C VAL A 362 -5.96 1.97 -3.64
N TYR A 363 -6.12 1.28 -4.77
CA TYR A 363 -5.28 0.14 -5.12
C TYR A 363 -4.35 0.49 -6.27
N VAL A 364 -3.09 0.08 -6.16
CA VAL A 364 -2.09 0.15 -7.23
C VAL A 364 -1.82 -1.27 -7.71
N TRP A 365 -2.30 -1.61 -8.89
CA TRP A 365 -2.03 -2.90 -9.51
C TRP A 365 -0.80 -2.80 -10.42
N LYS A 366 0.22 -3.62 -10.17
CA LYS A 366 1.48 -3.64 -10.93
C LYS A 366 1.48 -4.82 -11.88
N GLY A 367 1.45 -4.55 -13.19
CA GLY A 367 1.60 -5.56 -14.22
C GLY A 367 2.98 -6.21 -14.14
N ARG A 368 3.04 -7.53 -14.38
CA ARG A 368 4.29 -8.29 -14.25
C ARG A 368 5.40 -7.81 -15.21
N LYS A 369 5.01 -7.23 -16.34
CA LYS A 369 5.92 -6.71 -17.37
C LYS A 369 6.01 -5.18 -17.39
N ALA A 370 5.25 -4.51 -16.51
CA ALA A 370 5.30 -3.06 -16.37
C ALA A 370 6.70 -2.60 -15.97
N ASN A 371 7.13 -1.49 -16.55
CA ASN A 371 8.48 -1.00 -16.36
C ASN A 371 8.60 -0.20 -15.05
N GLU A 372 9.85 0.07 -14.66
CA GLU A 372 10.15 0.72 -13.38
C GLU A 372 9.61 2.16 -13.28
N GLN A 373 9.61 2.90 -14.39
CA GLN A 373 9.07 4.26 -14.41
C GLN A 373 7.54 4.24 -14.21
N GLU A 374 6.83 3.29 -14.83
CA GLU A 374 5.38 3.13 -14.68
C GLU A 374 5.01 2.71 -13.26
N ARG A 375 5.77 1.78 -12.66
CA ARG A 375 5.58 1.34 -11.27
C ARG A 375 5.70 2.50 -10.28
N GLN A 376 6.70 3.38 -10.47
CA GLN A 376 6.86 4.58 -9.65
C GLN A 376 5.79 5.64 -9.95
N ALA A 377 5.41 5.81 -11.21
CA ALA A 377 4.38 6.76 -11.60
C ALA A 377 3.02 6.38 -11.01
N ALA A 378 2.67 5.09 -11.00
CA ALA A 378 1.39 4.61 -10.49
C ALA A 378 1.15 4.96 -9.02
N LEU A 379 2.20 5.03 -8.21
CA LEU A 379 2.10 5.43 -6.81
C LEU A 379 1.89 6.92 -6.63
N ARG A 380 2.64 7.73 -7.39
CA ARG A 380 2.42 9.19 -7.42
C ARG A 380 1.00 9.49 -7.87
N VAL A 381 0.51 8.79 -8.90
CA VAL A 381 -0.87 8.89 -9.37
C VAL A 381 -1.86 8.51 -8.26
N ALA A 382 -1.63 7.43 -7.51
CA ALA A 382 -2.52 7.06 -6.41
C ALA A 382 -2.62 8.16 -5.33
N GLU A 383 -1.50 8.75 -4.93
CA GLU A 383 -1.47 9.89 -3.99
C GLU A 383 -2.14 11.15 -4.56
N GLU A 384 -1.90 11.43 -5.84
CA GLU A 384 -2.49 12.55 -6.56
C GLU A 384 -4.01 12.40 -6.67
N VAL A 385 -4.49 11.18 -6.93
CA VAL A 385 -5.93 10.84 -6.93
C VAL A 385 -6.53 11.10 -5.55
N ILE A 386 -5.91 10.63 -4.46
CA ILE A 386 -6.37 10.90 -3.09
C ILE A 386 -6.52 12.40 -2.84
N THR A 387 -5.49 13.17 -3.21
CA THR A 387 -5.45 14.62 -2.96
C THR A 387 -6.46 15.37 -3.83
N ARG A 388 -6.47 15.11 -5.14
CA ARG A 388 -7.29 15.83 -6.12
C ARG A 388 -8.78 15.53 -5.97
N MET A 389 -9.12 14.29 -5.66
CA MET A 389 -10.51 13.87 -5.47
C MET A 389 -11.06 14.25 -4.08
N GLY A 390 -10.22 14.82 -3.21
CA GLY A 390 -10.61 15.25 -1.87
C GLY A 390 -10.92 14.08 -0.92
N HIS A 391 -10.31 12.92 -1.16
CA HIS A 391 -10.46 11.76 -0.29
C HIS A 391 -9.80 12.02 1.07
N SER A 392 -10.19 11.24 2.08
CA SER A 392 -9.59 11.36 3.42
C SER A 392 -8.07 11.15 3.35
N PRO A 393 -7.26 11.92 4.09
CA PRO A 393 -5.83 11.63 4.20
C PRO A 393 -5.54 10.23 4.77
N ARG A 394 -6.47 9.64 5.52
CA ARG A 394 -6.34 8.27 6.04
C ARG A 394 -6.62 7.18 4.99
N THR A 395 -6.86 7.56 3.73
CA THR A 395 -7.11 6.61 2.64
C THR A 395 -5.87 5.74 2.46
N GLN A 396 -6.05 4.43 2.58
CA GLN A 396 -4.93 3.49 2.47
C GLN A 396 -4.59 3.26 1.01
N VAL A 397 -3.30 3.13 0.72
CA VAL A 397 -2.81 2.69 -0.60
C VAL A 397 -2.36 1.25 -0.49
N GLU A 398 -2.94 0.37 -1.29
CA GLU A 398 -2.61 -1.06 -1.32
C GLU A 398 -1.97 -1.41 -2.66
N ILE A 399 -0.71 -1.87 -2.63
CA ILE A 399 0.01 -2.31 -3.82
C ILE A 399 -0.21 -3.79 -4.04
N LEU A 400 -0.71 -4.14 -5.23
CA LEU A 400 -1.01 -5.49 -5.64
C LEU A 400 -0.15 -5.88 -6.84
N PRO A 401 0.80 -6.82 -6.69
CA PRO A 401 1.45 -7.42 -7.85
C PRO A 401 0.45 -8.31 -8.61
N GLN A 402 0.59 -8.36 -9.94
CA GLN A 402 -0.22 -9.25 -10.77
C GLN A 402 -0.15 -10.71 -10.28
N GLY A 403 -1.33 -11.34 -10.13
CA GLY A 403 -1.50 -12.70 -9.61
C GLY A 403 -1.62 -12.81 -8.09
N HIS A 404 -1.43 -11.70 -7.38
CA HIS A 404 -1.47 -11.60 -5.92
C HIS A 404 -2.57 -10.65 -5.44
N GLU A 405 -3.64 -10.52 -6.22
CA GLU A 405 -4.72 -9.58 -5.92
C GLU A 405 -5.61 -10.07 -4.77
N THR A 406 -5.99 -9.14 -3.88
CA THR A 406 -6.83 -9.43 -2.72
C THR A 406 -8.31 -9.60 -3.08
N PRO A 407 -9.11 -10.33 -2.28
CA PRO A 407 -10.56 -10.45 -2.50
C PRO A 407 -11.28 -9.10 -2.55
N LEU A 408 -10.83 -8.15 -1.72
CA LEU A 408 -11.37 -6.78 -1.68
C LEU A 408 -11.09 -5.97 -2.94
N PHE A 409 -10.00 -6.26 -3.66
CA PHE A 409 -9.76 -5.72 -5.00
C PHE A 409 -10.61 -6.44 -6.05
N LYS A 410 -10.69 -7.77 -5.99
CA LYS A 410 -11.37 -8.61 -6.99
C LYS A 410 -12.88 -8.34 -7.08
N GLN A 411 -13.55 -7.94 -5.98
CA GLN A 411 -14.97 -7.57 -6.02
C GLN A 411 -15.28 -6.44 -7.03
N PHE A 412 -14.29 -5.63 -7.44
CA PHE A 412 -14.47 -4.59 -8.44
C PHE A 412 -14.62 -5.07 -9.87
N PHE A 413 -14.39 -6.35 -10.14
CA PHE A 413 -14.36 -6.91 -11.48
C PHE A 413 -15.49 -7.91 -11.70
N THR A 414 -16.02 -7.95 -12.91
CA THR A 414 -16.94 -9.00 -13.34
C THR A 414 -16.16 -10.27 -13.64
N SER A 415 -16.66 -11.41 -13.13
CA SER A 415 -16.19 -12.75 -13.50
C SER A 415 -14.66 -12.95 -13.42
N TRP A 416 -14.05 -12.52 -12.32
CA TRP A 416 -12.60 -12.70 -12.07
C TRP A 416 -12.20 -14.17 -12.17
N LYS A 417 -11.16 -14.47 -12.95
CA LYS A 417 -10.61 -15.82 -13.14
C LYS A 417 -9.17 -15.93 -12.66
#